data_AF-A0AAW0NPD9-F1
#
_entry.id   AF-A0AAW0NPD9-F1
#
_cell.length_a   1.000
_cell.length_b   1.000
_cell.length_c   1.000
_cell.angle_alpha   90.00
_cell.angle_beta   90.00
_cell.angle_gamma   90.00
#
_symmetry.space_group_name_H-M   'P 1'
#
loop_
_entity.id
_entity.type
_entity.pdbx_description
1 polymer ?
#
loop_
_entity_poly.entity_id
_entity_poly.type
_entity_poly.pdbx_seq_one_letter_code
_entity_poly.pdbx_strand_id
1 'polypeptide(L)'
;MEYGKERVVALVDMDCFYVQVEQRLNPALKNKPCVVAQYKTWKGGGIIAVSYEARDHGVKRNMWVADAKKLCPDLEVARVRESHGKADLTHYREASVEVIEVMSRFAVIERASIDEAYMDLTSAVQERLKDMTNKQIDPNLLRNTYVQGFPQNASDEQESAQELNKEVERSRGLEQWLSSLPATLTTDQCPSEVQLTLGAVIVEEMRAAVEKDTGFRCSAGIAHNKVLAKLACGLNKPNRQTILPMDSVPELFNSLPISKIRNLGGKLGNL
;
A
#
# COMPACT_ATOMS: atom_id res chain seq x y z
N MET A 1 28.02 14.41 -3.19
CA MET A 1 26.56 14.66 -3.14
C MET A 1 25.90 13.32 -3.17
N GLU A 2 25.08 12.98 -2.17
CA GLU A 2 24.19 11.83 -2.29
C GLU A 2 23.01 12.25 -3.17
N TYR A 3 22.93 11.72 -4.39
CA TYR A 3 21.88 12.06 -5.34
C TYR A 3 20.62 11.24 -5.07
N GLY A 4 19.45 11.82 -5.29
CA GLY A 4 18.17 11.11 -5.29
C GLY A 4 17.58 10.85 -3.90
N LYS A 5 18.07 11.55 -2.86
CA LYS A 5 17.59 11.50 -1.47
C LYS A 5 16.92 12.81 -1.02
N GLU A 6 16.65 13.73 -1.93
CA GLU A 6 16.27 15.11 -1.61
C GLU A 6 14.81 15.27 -1.14
N ARG A 7 13.97 14.26 -1.38
CA ARG A 7 12.52 14.32 -1.13
C ARG A 7 12.04 13.13 -0.34
N VAL A 8 10.90 13.27 0.33
CA VAL A 8 10.15 12.13 0.90
C VAL A 8 8.82 12.05 0.17
N VAL A 9 8.61 10.95 -0.54
CA VAL A 9 7.43 10.70 -1.37
C VAL A 9 6.73 9.45 -0.89
N ALA A 10 5.41 9.56 -0.68
CA ALA A 10 4.55 8.41 -0.44
C ALA A 10 3.68 8.12 -1.66
N LEU A 11 3.34 6.85 -1.85
CA LEU A 11 2.20 6.42 -2.68
C LEU A 11 1.25 5.67 -1.76
N VAL A 12 -0.02 6.06 -1.77
CA VAL A 12 -1.09 5.40 -1.03
C VAL A 12 -2.05 4.80 -2.04
N ASP A 13 -2.45 3.55 -1.82
CA ASP A 13 -3.29 2.77 -2.73
C ASP A 13 -4.26 1.92 -1.91
N MET A 14 -5.56 2.09 -2.17
CA MET A 14 -6.61 1.44 -1.41
C MET A 14 -6.61 -0.08 -1.62
N ASP A 15 -6.81 -0.83 -0.55
CA ASP A 15 -6.85 -2.28 -0.62
C ASP A 15 -8.14 -2.76 -1.30
N CYS A 16 -8.03 -3.58 -2.35
CA CYS A 16 -9.18 -4.13 -3.09
C CYS A 16 -10.37 -3.14 -3.27
N PHE A 17 -10.08 -1.89 -3.64
CA PHE A 17 -10.93 -0.71 -3.40
C PHE A 17 -12.44 -0.91 -3.59
N TYR A 18 -12.86 -1.38 -4.77
CA TYR A 18 -14.28 -1.51 -5.06
C TYR A 18 -14.96 -2.55 -4.16
N VAL A 19 -14.24 -3.60 -3.75
CA VAL A 19 -14.77 -4.58 -2.79
C VAL A 19 -14.98 -3.92 -1.43
N GLN A 20 -14.05 -3.10 -0.94
CA GLN A 20 -14.24 -2.38 0.32
C GLN A 20 -15.43 -1.41 0.26
N VAL A 21 -15.65 -0.74 -0.87
CA VAL A 21 -16.83 0.10 -1.09
C VAL A 21 -18.12 -0.73 -0.96
N GLU A 22 -18.17 -1.91 -1.59
CA GLU A 22 -19.32 -2.81 -1.48
C GLU A 22 -19.47 -3.42 -0.08
N GLN A 23 -18.38 -3.73 0.62
CA GLN A 23 -18.39 -4.23 2.01
C GLN A 23 -18.83 -3.16 3.01
N ARG A 24 -18.61 -1.89 2.72
CA ARG A 24 -19.14 -0.76 3.50
C ARG A 24 -20.64 -0.63 3.31
N LEU A 25 -21.14 -0.78 2.08
CA LEU A 25 -22.57 -0.73 1.75
C LEU A 25 -23.33 -1.95 2.25
N ASN A 26 -22.71 -3.13 2.21
CA ASN A 26 -23.28 -4.39 2.68
C ASN A 26 -22.31 -5.10 3.64
N PRO A 27 -22.48 -4.89 4.97
CA PRO A 27 -21.61 -5.50 5.98
C PRO A 27 -21.57 -7.04 5.94
N ALA A 28 -22.56 -7.71 5.34
CA ALA A 28 -22.57 -9.16 5.21
C ALA A 28 -21.46 -9.72 4.29
N LEU A 29 -20.79 -8.85 3.52
CA LEU A 29 -19.67 -9.19 2.64
C LEU A 29 -18.29 -9.02 3.32
N LYS A 30 -18.23 -8.44 4.53
CA LYS A 30 -16.96 -8.25 5.25
C LYS A 30 -16.35 -9.60 5.63
N ASN A 31 -15.03 -9.70 5.50
CA ASN A 31 -14.24 -10.89 5.85
C ASN A 31 -14.69 -12.18 5.12
N LYS A 32 -15.22 -12.04 3.91
CA LYS A 32 -15.65 -13.16 3.05
C LYS A 32 -14.98 -13.08 1.69
N PRO A 33 -14.78 -14.21 1.00
CA PRO A 33 -14.36 -14.20 -0.39
C PRO A 33 -15.41 -13.49 -1.24
N CYS A 34 -15.12 -12.26 -1.63
CA CYS A 34 -15.99 -11.39 -2.39
C CYS A 34 -15.28 -10.79 -3.61
N VAL A 35 -16.03 -10.59 -4.69
CA VAL A 35 -15.61 -9.87 -5.89
C VAL A 35 -16.60 -8.80 -6.28
N VAL A 36 -16.13 -7.78 -7.00
CA VAL A 36 -17.00 -6.85 -7.74
C VAL A 36 -16.95 -7.21 -9.21
N ALA A 37 -18.12 -7.36 -9.83
CA ALA A 37 -18.24 -7.70 -11.25
C ALA A 37 -19.20 -6.77 -12.00
N GLN A 38 -18.89 -6.50 -13.26
CA GLN A 38 -19.73 -5.76 -14.19
C GLN A 38 -20.53 -6.70 -15.08
N TYR A 39 -21.79 -6.32 -15.33
CA TYR A 39 -22.75 -7.10 -16.10
C TYR A 39 -22.98 -8.50 -15.51
N LYS A 40 -23.90 -9.27 -16.12
CA LYS A 40 -24.23 -10.63 -15.66
C LYS A 40 -24.46 -11.65 -16.78
N THR A 41 -25.03 -11.21 -17.91
CA THR A 41 -25.51 -12.10 -18.98
C THR A 41 -24.42 -13.00 -19.55
N TRP A 42 -23.23 -12.47 -19.81
CA TRP A 42 -22.11 -13.24 -20.34
C TRP A 42 -21.24 -13.81 -19.23
N LYS A 43 -21.22 -15.14 -19.10
CA LYS A 43 -20.39 -15.91 -18.14
C LYS A 43 -20.46 -15.40 -16.68
N GLY A 44 -21.60 -14.85 -16.29
CA GLY A 44 -21.81 -14.30 -14.95
C GLY A 44 -21.17 -12.94 -14.71
N GLY A 45 -20.63 -12.27 -15.72
CA GLY A 45 -19.99 -10.95 -15.62
C GLY A 45 -18.47 -10.99 -15.45
N GLY A 46 -17.80 -9.90 -15.84
CA GLY A 46 -16.35 -9.77 -15.73
C GLY A 46 -15.95 -9.20 -14.37
N ILE A 47 -15.02 -9.86 -13.68
CA ILE A 47 -14.51 -9.44 -12.37
C ILE A 47 -13.54 -8.27 -12.52
N ILE A 48 -13.81 -7.18 -11.81
CA ILE A 48 -13.01 -5.95 -11.82
C ILE A 48 -12.25 -5.69 -10.52
N ALA A 49 -12.70 -6.26 -9.40
CA ALA A 49 -12.00 -6.20 -8.10
C ALA A 49 -12.20 -7.49 -7.30
N VAL A 50 -11.21 -7.85 -6.50
CA VAL A 50 -11.14 -9.12 -5.76
C VAL A 50 -10.63 -8.86 -4.35
N SER A 51 -11.39 -9.31 -3.34
CA SER A 51 -10.98 -9.38 -1.93
C SER A 51 -9.73 -10.23 -1.75
N TYR A 52 -9.02 -10.07 -0.63
CA TYR A 52 -7.82 -10.87 -0.38
C TYR A 52 -8.19 -12.33 -0.11
N GLU A 53 -9.28 -12.57 0.62
CA GLU A 53 -9.86 -13.89 0.90
C GLU A 53 -10.18 -14.67 -0.39
N ALA A 54 -10.69 -13.98 -1.43
CA ALA A 54 -10.94 -14.63 -2.73
C ALA A 54 -9.64 -14.85 -3.54
N ARG A 55 -8.61 -14.00 -3.37
CA ARG A 55 -7.30 -14.21 -4.01
C ARG A 55 -6.59 -15.43 -3.47
N ASP A 56 -6.76 -15.76 -2.19
CA ASP A 56 -6.20 -16.97 -1.57
C ASP A 56 -6.74 -18.25 -2.22
N HIS A 57 -7.96 -18.18 -2.79
CA HIS A 57 -8.55 -19.25 -3.60
C HIS A 57 -8.13 -19.20 -5.09
N GLY A 58 -7.20 -18.33 -5.45
CA GLY A 58 -6.71 -18.16 -6.82
C GLY A 58 -7.60 -17.31 -7.73
N VAL A 59 -8.64 -16.65 -7.21
CA VAL A 59 -9.50 -15.74 -7.99
C VAL A 59 -8.71 -14.48 -8.36
N LYS A 60 -8.80 -14.07 -9.63
CA LYS A 60 -8.05 -12.93 -10.19
C LYS A 60 -8.98 -11.94 -10.88
N ARG A 61 -8.54 -10.69 -10.95
CA ARG A 61 -9.15 -9.68 -11.82
C ARG A 61 -9.10 -10.17 -13.28
N ASN A 62 -10.10 -9.78 -14.08
CA ASN A 62 -10.32 -10.22 -15.46
C ASN A 62 -10.79 -11.68 -15.63
N MET A 63 -11.05 -12.40 -14.54
CA MET A 63 -11.78 -13.67 -14.62
C MET A 63 -13.28 -13.43 -14.85
N TRP A 64 -13.95 -14.41 -15.45
CA TRP A 64 -15.41 -14.49 -15.43
C TRP A 64 -15.89 -15.02 -14.09
N VAL A 65 -17.01 -14.50 -13.58
CA VAL A 65 -17.60 -14.98 -12.32
C VAL A 65 -17.89 -16.48 -12.38
N ALA A 66 -18.37 -17.01 -13.51
CA ALA A 66 -18.63 -18.44 -13.66
C ALA A 66 -17.37 -19.30 -13.49
N ASP A 67 -16.21 -18.80 -13.90
CA ASP A 67 -14.93 -19.51 -13.76
C ASP A 67 -14.35 -19.33 -12.34
N ALA A 68 -14.49 -18.14 -11.77
CA ALA A 68 -14.08 -17.88 -10.38
C ALA A 68 -14.86 -18.73 -9.37
N LYS A 69 -16.16 -18.97 -9.60
CA LYS A 69 -16.99 -19.86 -8.76
C LYS A 69 -16.55 -21.32 -8.79
N LYS A 70 -15.80 -21.77 -9.80
CA LYS A 70 -15.21 -23.12 -9.81
C LYS A 70 -14.03 -23.22 -8.85
N LEU A 71 -13.30 -22.11 -8.65
CA LEU A 71 -12.17 -22.04 -7.72
C LEU A 71 -12.64 -21.78 -6.27
N CYS A 72 -13.69 -20.97 -6.12
CA CYS A 72 -14.28 -20.62 -4.83
C CYS A 72 -15.82 -20.73 -4.93
N PRO A 73 -16.41 -21.89 -4.57
CA PRO A 73 -17.85 -22.09 -4.64
C PRO A 73 -18.66 -21.09 -3.79
N ASP A 74 -18.12 -20.69 -2.64
CA ASP A 74 -18.73 -19.76 -1.68
C ASP A 74 -18.48 -18.28 -2.05
N LEU A 75 -17.99 -18.00 -3.27
CA LEU A 75 -17.67 -16.66 -3.72
C LEU A 75 -18.90 -15.75 -3.79
N GLU A 76 -18.87 -14.70 -2.98
CA GLU A 76 -19.85 -13.62 -2.98
C GLU A 76 -19.56 -12.65 -4.13
N VAL A 77 -20.62 -12.15 -4.76
CA VAL A 77 -20.49 -11.29 -5.95
C VAL A 77 -21.32 -10.03 -5.79
N ALA A 78 -20.64 -8.91 -5.52
CA ALA A 78 -21.23 -7.59 -5.60
C ALA A 78 -21.28 -7.12 -7.06
N ARG A 79 -22.36 -6.42 -7.42
CA ARG A 79 -22.64 -5.99 -8.79
C ARG A 79 -22.53 -4.49 -8.91
N VAL A 80 -21.74 -4.06 -9.88
CA VAL A 80 -21.72 -2.65 -10.29
C VAL A 80 -23.12 -2.25 -10.74
N ARG A 81 -23.58 -1.08 -10.29
CA ARG A 81 -24.89 -0.54 -10.69
C ARG A 81 -24.94 -0.39 -12.21
N GLU A 82 -26.12 -0.59 -12.79
CA GLU A 82 -26.33 -0.37 -14.22
C GLU A 82 -27.33 0.77 -14.39
N SER A 83 -26.97 1.78 -15.18
CA SER A 83 -27.82 2.92 -15.53
C SER A 83 -27.77 3.12 -17.04
N HIS A 84 -28.93 3.33 -17.67
CA HIS A 84 -29.06 3.42 -19.13
C HIS A 84 -28.37 2.28 -19.90
N GLY A 85 -28.42 1.05 -19.35
CA GLY A 85 -27.83 -0.16 -19.96
C GLY A 85 -26.30 -0.22 -19.92
N LYS A 86 -25.65 0.60 -19.09
CA LYS A 86 -24.18 0.63 -18.93
C LYS A 86 -23.79 0.59 -17.46
N ALA A 87 -22.57 0.11 -17.20
CA ALA A 87 -22.00 0.13 -15.86
C ALA A 87 -21.85 1.58 -15.34
N ASP A 88 -22.39 1.82 -14.15
CA ASP A 88 -22.31 3.07 -13.42
C ASP A 88 -21.33 2.93 -12.25
N LEU A 89 -20.26 3.74 -12.30
CA LEU A 89 -19.16 3.74 -11.33
C LEU A 89 -19.22 4.92 -10.36
N THR A 90 -20.34 5.65 -10.32
CA THR A 90 -20.45 6.91 -9.57
C THR A 90 -20.14 6.74 -8.09
N HIS A 91 -20.66 5.72 -7.42
CA HIS A 91 -20.41 5.52 -5.98
C HIS A 91 -18.95 5.18 -5.65
N TYR A 92 -18.22 4.52 -6.57
CA TYR A 92 -16.77 4.32 -6.39
C TYR A 92 -15.99 5.64 -6.58
N ARG A 93 -16.46 6.53 -7.45
CA ARG A 93 -15.85 7.87 -7.63
C ARG A 93 -16.13 8.77 -6.42
N GLU A 94 -17.32 8.72 -5.86
CA GLU A 94 -17.67 9.45 -4.63
C GLU A 94 -16.80 8.94 -3.46
N ALA A 95 -16.69 7.63 -3.27
CA ALA A 95 -15.78 7.05 -2.28
C ALA A 95 -14.30 7.44 -2.50
N SER A 96 -13.86 7.59 -3.76
CA SER A 96 -12.52 8.08 -4.10
C SER A 96 -12.32 9.52 -3.64
N VAL A 97 -13.33 10.39 -3.82
CA VAL A 97 -13.29 11.78 -3.35
C VAL A 97 -13.17 11.84 -1.83
N GLU A 98 -13.95 11.04 -1.09
CA GLU A 98 -13.87 10.98 0.39
C GLU A 98 -12.44 10.69 0.87
N VAL A 99 -11.77 9.69 0.27
CA VAL A 99 -10.38 9.33 0.61
C VAL A 99 -9.41 10.46 0.27
N ILE A 100 -9.56 11.05 -0.92
CA ILE A 100 -8.70 12.11 -1.43
C ILE A 100 -8.80 13.36 -0.55
N GLU A 101 -10.00 13.73 -0.10
CA GLU A 101 -10.21 14.83 0.85
C GLU A 101 -9.48 14.59 2.15
N VAL A 102 -9.55 13.38 2.70
CA VAL A 102 -8.82 13.00 3.92
C VAL A 102 -7.30 13.12 3.73
N MET A 103 -6.76 12.57 2.63
CA MET A 103 -5.33 12.59 2.34
C MET A 103 -4.79 14.02 2.15
N SER A 104 -5.58 14.89 1.52
CA SER A 104 -5.20 16.28 1.23
C SER A 104 -4.99 17.14 2.49
N ARG A 105 -5.47 16.69 3.66
CA ARG A 105 -5.21 17.35 4.95
C ARG A 105 -3.76 17.25 5.42
N PHE A 106 -3.00 16.27 4.91
CA PHE A 106 -1.65 15.96 5.37
C PHE A 106 -0.54 16.55 4.49
N ALA A 107 -0.76 16.60 3.17
CA ALA A 107 0.20 17.12 2.22
C ALA A 107 -0.44 17.43 0.87
N VAL A 108 0.33 18.05 -0.02
CA VAL A 108 -0.02 18.14 -1.44
C VAL A 108 0.00 16.73 -2.03
N ILE A 109 -1.04 16.43 -2.81
CA ILE A 109 -1.21 15.12 -3.43
C ILE A 109 -1.33 15.22 -4.95
N GLU A 110 -0.95 14.14 -5.64
CA GLU A 110 -1.23 13.93 -7.05
C GLU A 110 -2.05 12.66 -7.21
N ARG A 111 -3.32 12.82 -7.59
CA ARG A 111 -4.21 11.70 -7.89
C ARG A 111 -3.71 10.97 -9.15
N ALA A 112 -3.34 9.69 -8.99
CA ALA A 112 -2.78 8.88 -10.06
C ALA A 112 -3.79 7.88 -10.65
N SER A 113 -4.77 7.43 -9.86
CA SER A 113 -5.89 6.58 -10.29
C SER A 113 -7.17 6.93 -9.52
N ILE A 114 -8.20 6.07 -9.60
CA ILE A 114 -9.39 6.19 -8.74
C ILE A 114 -9.10 5.87 -7.28
N ASP A 115 -8.10 5.04 -6.99
CA ASP A 115 -7.83 4.47 -5.68
C ASP A 115 -6.40 4.72 -5.20
N GLU A 116 -5.62 5.53 -5.93
CA GLU A 116 -4.24 5.81 -5.57
C GLU A 116 -3.83 7.27 -5.79
N ALA A 117 -3.00 7.79 -4.89
CA ALA A 117 -2.40 9.11 -5.00
C ALA A 117 -0.98 9.15 -4.44
N TYR A 118 -0.12 9.92 -5.10
CA TYR A 118 1.18 10.29 -4.58
C TYR A 118 1.07 11.44 -3.61
N MET A 119 1.95 11.50 -2.62
CA MET A 119 2.06 12.60 -1.66
C MET A 119 3.52 13.04 -1.58
N ASP A 120 3.76 14.35 -1.66
CA ASP A 120 5.08 14.91 -1.34
C ASP A 120 5.09 15.34 0.13
N LEU A 121 5.78 14.56 0.95
CA LEU A 121 5.84 14.74 2.40
C LEU A 121 7.06 15.56 2.84
N THR A 122 7.85 16.08 1.90
CA THR A 122 9.14 16.70 2.21
C THR A 122 8.97 17.84 3.22
N SER A 123 8.04 18.78 3.00
CA SER A 123 7.78 19.88 3.93
C SER A 123 7.23 19.40 5.28
N ALA A 124 6.28 18.46 5.26
CA ALA A 124 5.65 17.93 6.48
C ALA A 124 6.67 17.19 7.37
N VAL A 125 7.63 16.49 6.77
CA VAL A 125 8.74 15.84 7.48
C VAL A 125 9.65 16.88 8.13
N GLN A 126 9.97 17.98 7.44
CA GLN A 126 10.80 19.05 8.01
C GLN A 126 10.10 19.76 9.18
N GLU A 127 8.79 19.94 9.12
CA GLU A 127 8.00 20.46 10.24
C GLU A 127 8.00 19.49 11.42
N ARG A 128 7.72 18.20 11.17
CA ARG A 128 7.73 17.16 12.21
C ARG A 128 9.09 17.02 12.87
N LEU A 129 10.17 17.16 12.11
CA LEU A 129 11.54 17.08 12.64
C LEU A 129 11.80 18.16 13.71
N LYS A 130 11.27 19.37 13.53
CA LYS A 130 11.40 20.46 14.53
C LYS A 130 10.78 20.05 15.87
N ASP A 131 9.59 19.46 15.85
CA ASP A 131 8.85 19.01 17.04
C ASP A 131 9.50 17.77 17.72
N MET A 132 10.29 17.01 16.95
CA MET A 132 10.97 15.78 17.37
C MET A 132 12.45 16.00 17.71
N THR A 133 12.93 17.24 17.74
CA THR A 133 14.31 17.57 18.11
C THR A 133 14.66 16.99 19.48
N ASN A 134 15.78 16.27 19.56
CA ASN A 134 16.24 15.55 20.76
C ASN A 134 15.34 14.41 21.28
N LYS A 135 14.43 13.88 20.45
CA LYS A 135 13.60 12.72 20.78
C LYS A 135 13.96 11.51 19.94
N GLN A 136 13.67 10.32 20.46
CA GLN A 136 13.70 9.08 19.70
C GLN A 136 12.31 8.80 19.09
N ILE A 137 12.29 8.05 17.99
CA ILE A 137 11.06 7.61 17.34
C ILE A 137 10.56 6.35 18.04
N ASP A 138 9.36 6.43 18.64
CA ASP A 138 8.73 5.27 19.29
C ASP A 138 8.28 4.24 18.23
N PRO A 139 8.73 2.97 18.30
CA PRO A 139 8.30 1.91 17.39
C PRO A 139 6.78 1.74 17.28
N ASN A 140 6.02 2.07 18.33
CA ASN A 140 4.55 1.97 18.33
C ASN A 140 3.88 2.91 17.32
N LEU A 141 4.57 3.99 16.91
CA LEU A 141 4.11 4.90 15.87
C LEU A 141 4.18 4.28 14.46
N LEU A 142 4.88 3.14 14.31
CA LEU A 142 5.19 2.48 13.04
C LEU A 142 4.67 1.03 13.01
N ARG A 143 3.59 0.74 13.75
CA ARG A 143 3.07 -0.62 13.98
C ARG A 143 2.70 -1.42 12.73
N ASN A 144 2.41 -0.78 11.59
CA ASN A 144 2.09 -1.47 10.33
C ASN A 144 3.20 -1.30 9.27
N THR A 145 4.37 -0.83 9.70
CA THR A 145 5.47 -0.47 8.81
C THR A 145 6.46 -1.61 8.68
N TYR A 146 6.77 -1.97 7.43
CA TYR A 146 7.91 -2.77 7.02
C TYR A 146 9.04 -1.85 6.55
N VAL A 147 10.27 -2.33 6.67
CA VAL A 147 11.45 -1.67 6.09
C VAL A 147 12.09 -2.66 5.13
N GLN A 148 12.11 -2.33 3.83
CA GLN A 148 12.66 -3.23 2.82
C GLN A 148 14.15 -3.48 3.07
N GLY A 149 14.59 -4.73 2.97
CA GLY A 149 15.97 -5.14 3.27
C GLY A 149 16.23 -5.36 4.76
N PHE A 150 15.21 -5.23 5.62
CA PHE A 150 15.30 -5.55 7.04
C PHE A 150 14.28 -6.64 7.41
N PRO A 151 14.62 -7.58 8.30
CA PRO A 151 15.90 -7.66 9.02
C PRO A 151 17.06 -8.14 8.14
N GLN A 152 18.24 -7.54 8.30
CA GLN A 152 19.49 -7.97 7.66
C GLN A 152 20.05 -9.18 8.41
N ASN A 153 20.44 -10.23 7.69
CA ASN A 153 20.89 -11.54 8.21
C ASN A 153 19.78 -12.39 8.85
N ALA A 154 18.67 -12.60 8.14
CA ALA A 154 17.85 -13.79 8.42
C ALA A 154 18.69 -15.02 8.03
N SER A 155 19.38 -15.61 9.00
CA SER A 155 20.08 -16.89 8.82
C SER A 155 19.15 -17.92 8.20
N ASP A 156 19.70 -18.73 7.29
CA ASP A 156 19.09 -19.89 6.61
C ASP A 156 18.62 -20.99 7.58
N GLU A 157 17.78 -20.64 8.55
CA GLU A 157 17.20 -21.58 9.50
C GLU A 157 15.67 -21.67 9.31
N GLN A 158 15.33 -22.68 8.50
CA GLN A 158 14.09 -23.47 8.51
C GLN A 158 12.80 -22.79 8.01
N GLU A 159 12.55 -23.03 6.72
CA GLU A 159 11.24 -23.03 6.07
C GLU A 159 10.27 -24.05 6.72
N SER A 160 9.69 -23.75 7.88
CA SER A 160 8.49 -24.48 8.36
C SER A 160 7.71 -23.77 9.49
N ALA A 161 7.19 -22.56 9.22
CA ALA A 161 6.06 -21.99 9.99
C ALA A 161 5.42 -20.83 9.21
N GLN A 162 4.81 -21.14 8.07
CA GLN A 162 4.15 -20.17 7.20
C GLN A 162 2.92 -19.57 7.89
N GLU A 163 3.02 -18.28 8.23
CA GLU A 163 2.00 -17.30 8.68
C GLU A 163 2.25 -16.67 10.05
N LEU A 164 2.80 -17.41 11.02
CA LEU A 164 3.14 -16.85 12.35
C LEU A 164 4.42 -15.99 12.36
N ASN A 165 5.20 -15.97 11.27
CA ASN A 165 6.52 -15.31 11.23
C ASN A 165 6.52 -13.87 10.67
N LYS A 166 5.57 -13.48 9.82
CA LYS A 166 5.66 -12.18 9.09
C LYS A 166 5.55 -10.94 10.00
N GLU A 167 4.75 -11.00 11.05
CA GLU A 167 4.60 -9.90 12.00
C GLU A 167 5.82 -9.80 12.93
N VAL A 168 6.40 -10.95 13.30
CA VAL A 168 7.67 -11.02 14.05
C VAL A 168 8.82 -10.48 13.21
N GLU A 169 8.93 -10.91 11.95
CA GLU A 169 9.93 -10.39 11.00
C GLU A 169 9.78 -8.89 10.79
N ARG A 170 8.54 -8.39 10.67
CA ARG A 170 8.27 -6.96 10.59
C ARG A 170 8.78 -6.21 11.82
N SER A 171 8.42 -6.68 13.02
CA SER A 171 8.83 -6.04 14.28
C SER A 171 10.35 -6.04 14.41
N ARG A 172 10.99 -7.21 14.20
CA ARG A 172 12.45 -7.36 14.25
C ARG A 172 13.15 -6.46 13.24
N GLY A 173 12.66 -6.40 12.01
CA GLY A 173 13.20 -5.54 10.96
C GLY A 173 13.06 -4.06 11.28
N LEU A 174 11.91 -3.65 11.83
CA LEU A 174 11.67 -2.28 12.28
C LEU A 174 12.58 -1.91 13.46
N GLU A 175 12.73 -2.79 14.45
CA GLU A 175 13.62 -2.58 15.60
C GLU A 175 15.08 -2.45 15.17
N GLN A 176 15.55 -3.31 14.26
CA GLN A 176 16.90 -3.24 13.70
C GLN A 176 17.10 -1.92 12.91
N TRP A 177 16.12 -1.52 12.10
CA TRP A 177 16.15 -0.25 11.39
C TRP A 177 16.25 0.94 12.33
N LEU A 178 15.35 1.04 13.32
CA LEU A 178 15.34 2.15 14.28
C LEU A 178 16.62 2.21 15.12
N SER A 179 17.20 1.05 15.46
CA SER A 179 18.48 0.96 16.15
C SER A 179 19.68 1.43 15.31
N SER A 180 19.55 1.40 13.97
CA SER A 180 20.58 1.91 13.07
C SER A 180 20.52 3.43 12.85
N LEU A 181 19.41 4.06 13.23
CA LEU A 181 19.25 5.51 13.12
C LEU A 181 20.05 6.24 14.22
N PRO A 182 20.41 7.52 14.01
CA PRO A 182 21.03 8.32 15.05
C PRO A 182 20.16 8.39 16.31
N ALA A 183 20.77 8.25 17.48
CA ALA A 183 20.06 8.24 18.76
C ALA A 183 19.37 9.57 19.11
N THR A 184 19.76 10.67 18.47
CA THR A 184 19.23 12.02 18.72
C THR A 184 19.03 12.73 17.38
N LEU A 185 17.83 13.25 17.16
CA LEU A 185 17.48 13.97 15.93
C LEU A 185 17.91 15.43 16.01
N THR A 186 18.62 15.91 14.99
CA THR A 186 19.06 17.31 14.85
C THR A 186 18.49 17.92 13.56
N THR A 187 18.29 19.23 13.56
CA THR A 187 17.70 19.96 12.43
C THR A 187 18.69 20.28 11.32
N ASP A 188 19.98 20.37 11.63
CA ASP A 188 20.99 20.93 10.72
C ASP A 188 21.51 19.90 9.70
N GLN A 189 21.47 18.61 10.04
CA GLN A 189 21.82 17.48 9.17
C GLN A 189 20.99 16.25 9.54
N CYS A 190 19.83 16.11 8.91
CA CYS A 190 18.95 14.96 9.13
C CYS A 190 19.17 13.91 8.04
N PRO A 191 19.69 12.70 8.38
CA PRO A 191 19.89 11.63 7.42
C PRO A 191 18.60 11.27 6.68
N SER A 192 18.72 10.86 5.43
CA SER A 192 17.57 10.53 4.58
C SER A 192 16.70 9.41 5.18
N GLU A 193 17.32 8.52 5.94
CA GLU A 193 16.74 7.39 6.64
C GLU A 193 15.82 7.86 7.76
N VAL A 194 16.22 8.90 8.50
CA VAL A 194 15.36 9.56 9.49
C VAL A 194 14.18 10.25 8.79
N GLN A 195 14.43 10.94 7.68
CA GLN A 195 13.38 11.63 6.93
C GLN A 195 12.32 10.66 6.40
N LEU A 196 12.73 9.51 5.85
CA LEU A 196 11.82 8.43 5.45
C LEU A 196 11.03 7.88 6.64
N THR A 197 11.68 7.71 7.80
CA THR A 197 11.04 7.18 9.01
C THR A 197 9.97 8.15 9.54
N LEU A 198 10.26 9.45 9.59
CA LEU A 198 9.26 10.47 9.94
C LEU A 198 8.14 10.54 8.90
N GLY A 199 8.47 10.40 7.61
CA GLY A 199 7.47 10.27 6.55
C GLY A 199 6.53 9.08 6.80
N ALA A 200 7.07 7.93 7.21
CA ALA A 200 6.30 6.76 7.53
C ALA A 200 5.37 6.95 8.75
N VAL A 201 5.81 7.69 9.78
CA VAL A 201 4.93 8.07 10.91
C VAL A 201 3.74 8.90 10.43
N ILE A 202 3.98 9.90 9.58
CA ILE A 202 2.91 10.73 9.00
C ILE A 202 1.96 9.87 8.15
N VAL A 203 2.49 8.89 7.40
CA VAL A 203 1.66 7.97 6.61
C VAL A 203 0.84 7.03 7.50
N GLU A 204 1.34 6.55 8.65
CA GLU A 204 0.52 5.77 9.60
C GLU A 204 -0.66 6.59 10.13
N GLU A 205 -0.41 7.85 10.50
CA GLU A 205 -1.45 8.79 10.96
C GLU A 205 -2.50 9.02 9.87
N MET A 206 -2.05 9.25 8.63
CA MET A 206 -2.93 9.44 7.48
C MET A 206 -3.74 8.19 7.16
N ARG A 207 -3.13 7.00 7.15
CA ARG A 207 -3.82 5.72 6.92
C ARG A 207 -4.87 5.47 8.01
N ALA A 208 -4.54 5.75 9.27
CA ALA A 208 -5.48 5.65 10.37
C ALA A 208 -6.64 6.65 10.23
N ALA A 209 -6.37 7.86 9.75
CA ALA A 209 -7.41 8.85 9.47
C ALA A 209 -8.32 8.42 8.31
N VAL A 210 -7.77 7.84 7.23
CA VAL A 210 -8.56 7.27 6.13
C VAL A 210 -9.48 6.16 6.65
N GLU A 211 -8.95 5.20 7.42
CA GLU A 211 -9.75 4.10 7.96
C GLU A 211 -10.83 4.60 8.92
N LYS A 212 -10.49 5.55 9.79
CA LYS A 212 -11.44 6.15 10.74
C LYS A 212 -12.58 6.89 10.03
N ASP A 213 -12.26 7.75 9.06
CA ASP A 213 -13.22 8.67 8.46
C ASP A 213 -14.04 8.02 7.33
N THR A 214 -13.48 7.01 6.65
CA THR A 214 -14.13 6.37 5.48
C THR A 214 -14.52 4.91 5.71
N GLY A 215 -13.92 4.25 6.71
CA GLY A 215 -14.02 2.80 6.90
C GLY A 215 -13.16 1.97 5.95
N PHE A 216 -12.33 2.60 5.10
CA PHE A 216 -11.50 1.90 4.12
C PHE A 216 -10.05 1.76 4.57
N ARG A 217 -9.48 0.58 4.32
CA ARG A 217 -8.05 0.30 4.53
C ARG A 217 -7.25 0.57 3.27
N CYS A 218 -6.01 0.97 3.45
CA CYS A 218 -5.07 1.17 2.36
C CYS A 218 -3.68 0.69 2.72
N SER A 219 -2.89 0.49 1.68
CA SER A 219 -1.46 0.23 1.79
C SER A 219 -0.67 1.41 1.26
N ALA A 220 0.59 1.55 1.70
CA ALA A 220 1.42 2.66 1.26
C ALA A 220 2.89 2.28 1.06
N GLY A 221 3.59 3.03 0.22
CA GLY A 221 5.03 2.92 0.06
C GLY A 221 5.68 4.29 0.25
N ILE A 222 6.78 4.33 1.00
CA ILE A 222 7.51 5.55 1.34
C ILE A 222 8.93 5.43 0.80
N ALA A 223 9.34 6.35 -0.08
CA ALA A 223 10.67 6.37 -0.70
C ALA A 223 11.04 7.80 -1.14
N HIS A 224 12.16 7.98 -1.83
CA HIS A 224 12.58 9.32 -2.29
C HIS A 224 12.00 9.76 -3.65
N ASN A 225 11.25 8.89 -4.32
CA ASN A 225 10.59 9.23 -5.58
C ASN A 225 9.36 8.38 -5.84
N LYS A 226 8.54 8.80 -6.81
CA LYS A 226 7.26 8.17 -7.16
C LYS A 226 7.40 6.72 -7.65
N VAL A 227 8.48 6.38 -8.36
CA VAL A 227 8.67 5.02 -8.90
C VAL A 227 8.92 4.05 -7.76
N LEU A 228 9.85 4.40 -6.88
CA LEU A 228 10.19 3.59 -5.70
C LEU A 228 9.03 3.54 -4.70
N ALA A 229 8.32 4.65 -4.47
CA ALA A 229 7.16 4.67 -3.58
C ALA A 229 6.03 3.76 -4.09
N LYS A 230 5.76 3.75 -5.42
CA LYS A 230 4.77 2.84 -6.01
C LYS A 230 5.18 1.37 -5.89
N LEU A 231 6.47 1.08 -6.09
CA LEU A 231 7.00 -0.27 -5.93
C LEU A 231 6.86 -0.73 -4.47
N ALA A 232 7.33 0.08 -3.52
CA ALA A 232 7.29 -0.21 -2.09
C ALA A 232 5.86 -0.47 -1.59
N CYS A 233 4.88 0.29 -2.08
CA CYS A 233 3.47 0.12 -1.73
C CYS A 233 2.93 -1.29 -2.05
N GLY A 234 3.47 -1.95 -3.07
CA GLY A 234 3.04 -3.27 -3.50
C GLY A 234 3.64 -4.44 -2.71
N LEU A 235 4.71 -4.22 -1.94
CA LEU A 235 5.51 -5.31 -1.36
C LEU A 235 4.80 -6.07 -0.25
N ASN A 236 4.06 -5.36 0.61
CA ASN A 236 3.47 -5.93 1.84
C ASN A 236 1.95 -5.75 1.93
N LYS A 237 1.24 -5.56 0.81
CA LYS A 237 -0.23 -5.50 0.82
C LYS A 237 -0.83 -6.81 1.37
N PRO A 238 -1.99 -6.79 2.06
CA PRO A 238 -2.83 -5.62 2.38
C PRO A 238 -2.49 -4.91 3.69
N ASN A 239 -3.08 -3.72 3.87
CA ASN A 239 -3.16 -2.96 5.11
C ASN A 239 -1.82 -2.81 5.84
N ARG A 240 -0.77 -2.55 5.07
CA ARG A 240 0.59 -2.29 5.57
C ARG A 240 1.23 -1.17 4.78
N GLN A 241 2.32 -0.63 5.31
CA GLN A 241 3.16 0.29 4.59
C GLN A 241 4.62 -0.17 4.56
N THR A 242 5.36 0.22 3.53
CA THR A 242 6.76 -0.19 3.38
C THR A 242 7.65 1.04 3.14
N ILE A 243 8.67 1.20 3.98
CA ILE A 243 9.78 2.12 3.74
C ILE A 243 10.76 1.42 2.78
N LEU A 244 11.20 2.14 1.74
CA LEU A 244 12.25 1.69 0.83
C LEU A 244 13.45 2.65 0.89
N PRO A 245 14.45 2.35 1.73
CA PRO A 245 15.72 3.08 1.77
C PRO A 245 16.50 2.93 0.46
N MET A 246 17.31 3.95 0.10
CA MET A 246 18.13 3.88 -1.11
C MET A 246 19.12 2.72 -1.10
N ASP A 247 19.71 2.41 0.06
CA ASP A 247 20.72 1.37 0.20
C ASP A 247 20.15 -0.04 -0.01
N SER A 248 18.84 -0.20 0.11
CA SER A 248 18.12 -1.47 -0.15
C SER A 248 17.72 -1.64 -1.62
N VAL A 249 17.85 -0.59 -2.45
CA VAL A 249 17.45 -0.62 -3.86
C VAL A 249 18.29 -1.60 -4.70
N PRO A 250 19.64 -1.64 -4.58
CA PRO A 250 20.45 -2.59 -5.35
C PRO A 250 20.05 -4.05 -5.12
N GLU A 251 19.87 -4.44 -3.86
CA GLU A 251 19.44 -5.80 -3.51
C GLU A 251 18.02 -6.10 -4.03
N LEU A 252 17.08 -5.16 -3.86
CA LEU A 252 15.72 -5.30 -4.37
C LEU A 252 15.71 -5.47 -5.90
N PHE A 253 16.54 -4.70 -6.62
CA PHE A 253 16.57 -4.71 -8.08
C PHE A 253 17.27 -5.95 -8.66
N ASN A 254 18.11 -6.64 -7.89
CA ASN A 254 18.77 -7.87 -8.35
C ASN A 254 17.79 -9.00 -8.69
N SER A 255 16.65 -9.08 -8.00
CA SER A 255 15.63 -10.12 -8.21
C SER A 255 14.33 -9.62 -8.83
N LEU A 256 14.14 -8.30 -8.92
CA LEU A 256 12.90 -7.70 -9.43
C LEU A 256 12.84 -7.73 -10.97
N PRO A 257 11.83 -8.38 -11.58
CA PRO A 257 11.63 -8.31 -13.01
C PRO A 257 11.41 -6.88 -13.49
N ILE A 258 12.04 -6.48 -14.60
CA ILE A 258 11.93 -5.14 -15.20
C ILE A 258 10.45 -4.73 -15.39
N SER A 259 9.60 -5.68 -15.76
CA SER A 259 8.16 -5.48 -15.97
C SER A 259 7.39 -5.04 -14.72
N LYS A 260 7.98 -5.15 -13.52
CA LYS A 260 7.41 -4.65 -12.26
C LYS A 260 7.64 -3.15 -12.04
N ILE A 261 8.58 -2.54 -12.77
CA ILE A 261 8.81 -1.10 -12.70
C ILE A 261 7.71 -0.38 -13.49
N ARG A 262 7.12 0.65 -12.88
CA ARG A 262 6.07 1.47 -13.52
C ARG A 262 6.58 2.00 -14.87
N ASN A 263 5.73 1.91 -15.90
CA ASN A 263 6.02 2.24 -17.31
C ASN A 263 6.88 1.21 -18.08
N LEU A 264 7.42 0.17 -17.43
CA LEU A 264 8.23 -0.88 -18.08
C LEU A 264 7.50 -2.23 -18.22
N GLY A 265 6.22 -2.34 -17.83
CA GLY A 265 5.43 -3.56 -17.99
C GLY A 265 4.95 -3.88 -19.41
N GLY A 266 5.36 -3.09 -20.41
CA GLY A 266 4.94 -3.21 -21.81
C GLY A 266 6.08 -3.57 -22.76
N LYS A 267 5.97 -3.16 -24.02
CA LYS A 267 6.97 -3.44 -25.06
C LYS A 267 8.39 -3.03 -24.64
N LEU A 268 8.54 -1.87 -24.01
CA LEU A 268 9.83 -1.29 -23.64
C LEU A 268 10.62 -2.16 -22.64
N GLY A 269 9.97 -2.82 -21.68
CA GLY A 269 10.66 -3.66 -20.69
C GLY A 269 10.88 -5.11 -21.14
N ASN A 270 10.45 -5.46 -22.35
CA ASN A 270 10.68 -6.76 -22.98
C ASN A 270 11.76 -6.71 -24.07
N LEU A 271 12.36 -5.52 -24.30
CA LEU A 271 13.53 -5.34 -25.16
C LEU A 271 14.78 -5.85 -24.44
#